data_AF-R6H6G3-F1
#
_entry.id   AF-R6H6G3-F1
#
_cell.length_a   1.000
_cell.length_b   1.000
_cell.length_c   1.000
_cell.angle_alpha   90.00
_cell.angle_beta   90.00
_cell.angle_gamma   90.00
#
_symmetry.space_group_name_H-M   'P 1'
#
loop_
_entity.id
_entity.type
_entity.pdbx_description
1 polymer ?
#
loop_
_entity_poly.entity_id
_entity_poly.type
_entity_poly.pdbx_seq_one_letter_code
_entity_poly.pdbx_strand_id
1 'polypeptide(L)'
;MRYGIGGVLSFTTFPLKIAAVAGLVATLVGLVLLVEVIVEQFINPAMPSGYPTLLCVLLLMGGLILVTLGVIGEYIARIYIETKRRPAYIAKSVEVRTSTNQAGK
;
A
#
# COMPACT_ATOMS: atom_id res chain seq x y z
N MET A 1 -24.70 -13.31 0.63
CA MET A 1 -23.37 -13.16 -0.02
C MET A 1 -22.52 -11.97 0.51
N ARG A 2 -22.92 -11.24 1.57
CA ARG A 2 -22.23 -10.02 2.05
C ARG A 2 -21.12 -10.26 3.10
N TYR A 3 -21.00 -11.47 3.63
CA TYR A 3 -20.08 -11.76 4.76
C TYR A 3 -18.68 -12.23 4.35
N GLY A 4 -18.48 -12.69 3.11
CA GLY A 4 -17.17 -13.17 2.63
C GLY A 4 -16.19 -12.03 2.31
N ILE A 5 -16.68 -10.92 1.79
CA ILE A 5 -15.85 -9.78 1.34
C ILE A 5 -15.12 -9.13 2.52
N GLY A 6 -15.82 -8.94 3.65
CA GLY A 6 -15.21 -8.40 4.87
C GLY A 6 -14.07 -9.27 5.42
N GLY A 7 -14.16 -10.60 5.24
CA GLY A 7 -13.11 -11.54 5.62
C GLY A 7 -11.88 -11.45 4.72
N VAL A 8 -12.03 -11.43 3.40
CA VAL A 8 -10.87 -11.33 2.49
C VAL A 8 -10.13 -10.00 2.65
N LEU A 9 -10.87 -8.90 2.90
CA LEU A 9 -10.31 -7.59 3.27
C LEU A 9 -9.62 -7.61 4.65
N SER A 10 -10.19 -8.34 5.61
CA SER A 10 -9.70 -8.47 7.00
C SER A 10 -8.87 -9.73 7.24
N PHE A 11 -8.27 -10.35 6.22
CA PHE A 11 -7.37 -11.48 6.45
C PHE A 11 -6.04 -11.42 5.70
N THR A 12 -5.82 -10.42 4.85
CA THR A 12 -4.60 -10.40 4.04
C THR A 12 -4.14 -8.99 3.66
N THR A 13 -2.83 -8.83 3.49
CA THR A 13 -2.18 -7.62 2.95
C THR A 13 -2.32 -7.53 1.42
N PHE A 14 -2.96 -8.51 0.79
CA PHE A 14 -3.18 -8.59 -0.65
C PHE A 14 -3.92 -7.40 -1.28
N PRO A 15 -5.04 -6.89 -0.71
CA PRO A 15 -5.75 -5.73 -1.26
C PRO A 15 -4.87 -4.48 -1.26
N LEU A 16 -4.00 -4.40 -0.27
CA LEU A 16 -3.13 -3.25 -0.06
C LEU A 16 -1.94 -3.23 -1.02
N LYS A 17 -1.38 -4.41 -1.31
CA LYS A 17 -0.40 -4.57 -2.40
C LYS A 17 -0.98 -4.20 -3.76
N ILE A 18 -2.24 -4.57 -4.03
CA ILE A 18 -2.92 -4.19 -5.28
C ILE A 18 -3.09 -2.67 -5.35
N ALA A 19 -3.50 -2.02 -4.26
CA ALA A 19 -3.63 -0.56 -4.22
C ALA A 19 -2.29 0.16 -4.43
N ALA A 20 -1.20 -0.34 -3.85
CA ALA A 20 0.14 0.21 -4.06
C ALA A 20 0.62 0.08 -5.51
N VAL A 21 0.40 -1.09 -6.14
CA VAL A 21 0.72 -1.32 -7.56
C VAL A 21 -0.15 -0.46 -8.47
N ALA A 22 -1.45 -0.33 -8.18
CA ALA A 22 -2.35 0.54 -8.92
C ALA A 22 -1.92 2.02 -8.83
N GLY A 23 -1.48 2.48 -7.64
CA GLY A 23 -0.92 3.82 -7.46
C GLY A 23 0.34 4.04 -8.29
N LEU A 24 1.27 3.07 -8.32
CA LEU A 24 2.47 3.13 -9.16
C LEU A 24 2.13 3.25 -10.66
N VAL A 25 1.20 2.42 -11.14
CA VAL A 25 0.75 2.44 -12.54
C VAL A 25 0.08 3.77 -12.88
N ALA A 26 -0.78 4.29 -12.00
CA ALA A 26 -1.42 5.58 -12.20
C ALA A 26 -0.42 6.75 -12.25
N THR A 27 0.64 6.73 -11.43
CA THR A 27 1.72 7.73 -11.49
C THR A 27 2.50 7.65 -12.80
N LEU A 28 2.78 6.44 -13.30
CA LEU A 28 3.43 6.23 -14.61
C LEU A 28 2.57 6.78 -15.76
N VAL A 29 1.28 6.51 -15.75
CA VAL A 29 0.34 7.04 -16.76
C VAL A 29 0.28 8.58 -16.67
N GLY A 30 0.23 9.13 -15.46
CA GLY A 30 0.25 10.58 -15.25
C GLY A 30 1.51 11.26 -15.80
N LEU A 31 2.67 10.61 -15.69
CA LEU A 31 3.92 11.09 -16.30
C LEU A 31 3.85 11.11 -17.83
N VAL A 32 3.26 10.09 -18.46
CA VAL A 32 3.11 10.05 -19.92
C VAL A 32 2.19 11.18 -20.40
N LEU A 33 1.05 11.39 -19.73
CA LEU A 33 0.13 12.48 -20.05
C LEU A 33 0.76 13.86 -19.86
N LEU A 34 1.64 14.02 -18.85
CA LEU A 34 2.37 15.26 -18.63
C LEU A 34 3.32 15.57 -19.79
N VAL A 35 4.00 14.56 -20.35
CA VAL A 35 4.85 14.72 -21.52
C VAL A 35 4.02 15.10 -22.76
N GLU A 36 2.87 14.46 -22.99
CA GLU A 36 1.97 14.84 -24.09
C GLU A 36 1.53 16.31 -24.00
N VAL A 37 1.10 16.77 -22.82
CA VAL A 37 0.66 18.16 -22.61
C VAL A 37 1.80 19.15 -22.88
N ILE A 38 3.03 18.82 -22.46
CA ILE A 38 4.19 19.67 -22.75
C ILE A 38 4.44 19.72 -24.27
N VAL A 39 4.43 18.58 -24.96
CA VAL A 39 4.63 18.52 -26.41
C VAL A 39 3.55 19.29 -27.16
N GLU A 40 2.29 19.13 -26.77
CA GLU A 40 1.16 19.81 -27.40
C GLU A 40 1.22 21.33 -27.23
N GLN A 41 1.71 21.81 -26.07
CA GLN A 41 1.96 23.23 -25.82
C GLN A 41 3.00 23.84 -26.78
N PHE A 42 4.00 23.07 -27.23
CA PHE A 42 4.99 23.55 -28.21
C PHE A 42 4.44 23.56 -29.65
N ILE A 43 3.46 22.70 -29.96
CA ILE A 43 2.90 22.54 -31.31
C ILE A 43 1.72 23.50 -31.54
N ASN A 44 0.90 23.74 -30.52
CA ASN A 44 -0.33 24.54 -30.61
C ASN A 44 -0.20 25.88 -29.86
N PRO A 45 0.32 26.94 -30.49
CA PRO A 45 0.39 28.27 -29.89
C PRO A 45 -1.00 28.93 -29.66
N ALA A 46 -2.08 28.34 -30.18
CA ALA A 46 -3.45 28.77 -29.96
C ALA A 46 -4.10 28.19 -28.67
N MET A 47 -3.36 27.40 -27.88
CA MET A 47 -3.89 26.83 -26.66
C MET A 47 -4.32 27.92 -25.65
N PRO A 48 -5.45 27.73 -24.95
CA PRO A 48 -5.88 28.64 -23.89
C PRO A 48 -4.78 28.80 -22.83
N SER A 49 -4.38 30.05 -22.60
CA SER A 49 -3.36 30.38 -21.59
C SER A 49 -3.76 29.80 -20.22
N GLY A 50 -2.82 29.11 -19.57
CA GLY A 50 -3.01 28.49 -18.26
C GLY A 50 -3.54 27.04 -18.28
N TYR A 51 -4.10 26.55 -19.39
CA TYR A 51 -4.53 25.15 -19.50
C TYR A 51 -3.39 24.13 -19.27
N PRO A 52 -2.21 24.27 -19.90
CA PRO A 52 -1.11 23.32 -19.71
C PRO A 52 -0.55 23.39 -18.29
N THR A 53 -0.47 24.60 -17.72
CA THR A 53 0.03 24.82 -16.36
C THR A 53 -0.90 24.19 -15.33
N LEU A 54 -2.23 24.33 -15.51
CA LEU A 54 -3.23 23.69 -14.64
C LEU A 54 -3.12 22.17 -14.71
N LEU A 55 -3.05 21.58 -15.92
CA LEU A 55 -2.89 20.13 -16.08
C LEU A 55 -1.58 19.62 -15.50
N CYS A 56 -0.47 20.33 -15.72
CA CYS A 56 0.83 19.99 -15.12
C CYS A 56 0.73 19.95 -13.59
N VAL A 57 0.16 20.98 -12.96
CA VAL A 57 0.00 21.03 -11.49
C VAL A 57 -0.93 19.92 -11.00
N LEU A 58 -2.03 19.65 -11.72
CA LEU A 58 -2.98 18.60 -11.35
C LEU A 58 -2.33 17.21 -11.41
N LEU A 59 -1.54 16.94 -12.45
CA LEU A 59 -0.82 15.67 -12.64
C LEU A 59 0.32 15.52 -11.62
N LEU A 60 1.09 16.58 -11.35
CA LEU A 60 2.15 16.57 -10.34
C LEU A 60 1.59 16.32 -8.93
N MET A 61 0.54 17.06 -8.56
CA MET A 61 -0.13 16.89 -7.27
C MET A 61 -0.83 15.54 -7.18
N GLY A 62 -1.50 15.09 -8.25
CA GLY A 62 -2.15 13.78 -8.31
C GLY A 62 -1.17 12.63 -8.12
N GLY A 63 -0.03 12.68 -8.82
CA GLY A 63 1.06 11.71 -8.66
C GLY A 63 1.61 11.70 -7.23
N LEU A 64 1.85 12.88 -6.64
CA LEU A 64 2.33 13.01 -5.26
C LEU A 64 1.33 12.42 -4.24
N ILE A 65 0.04 12.69 -4.41
CA ILE A 65 -1.03 12.14 -3.56
C ILE A 65 -1.05 10.61 -3.68
N LEU A 66 -0.97 10.05 -4.88
CA LEU A 66 -0.98 8.60 -5.11
C LEU A 66 0.24 7.89 -4.49
N VAL A 67 1.43 8.47 -4.62
CA VAL A 67 2.65 7.96 -3.97
C VAL A 67 2.49 7.95 -2.45
N THR A 68 2.00 9.06 -1.89
CA THR A 68 1.77 9.18 -0.44
C THR A 68 0.75 8.16 0.05
N LEU A 69 -0.33 7.94 -0.72
CA LEU A 69 -1.34 6.92 -0.43
C LEU A 69 -0.74 5.50 -0.42
N GLY A 70 0.20 5.21 -1.34
CA GLY A 70 0.93 3.95 -1.38
C GLY A 70 1.76 3.70 -0.11
N VAL A 71 2.49 4.72 0.37
CA VAL A 71 3.30 4.65 1.59
C VAL A 71 2.41 4.45 2.83
N ILE A 72 1.32 5.23 2.94
CA ILE A 72 0.33 5.07 4.03
C ILE A 72 -0.27 3.67 3.99
N GLY A 73 -0.58 3.17 2.80
CA GLY A 73 -1.05 1.81 2.61
C GLY A 73 -0.09 0.81 3.22
N GLU A 74 1.20 0.81 2.83
CA GLU A 74 2.17 -0.14 3.37
C GLU A 74 2.34 -0.04 4.90
N TYR A 75 2.24 1.16 5.47
CA TYR A 75 2.21 1.37 6.92
C TYR A 75 1.00 0.68 7.57
N ILE A 76 -0.19 0.85 7.01
CA ILE A 76 -1.41 0.20 7.50
C ILE A 76 -1.29 -1.33 7.41
N ALA A 77 -0.68 -1.89 6.36
CA ALA A 77 -0.42 -3.34 6.27
C ALA A 77 0.41 -3.84 7.46
N ARG A 78 1.47 -3.11 7.81
CA ARG A 78 2.37 -3.51 8.89
C ARG A 78 1.65 -3.45 10.24
N ILE A 79 0.93 -2.36 10.51
CA ILE A 79 0.09 -2.23 11.71
C ILE A 79 -0.93 -3.37 11.79
N TYR A 80 -1.55 -3.70 10.66
CA TYR A 80 -2.54 -4.76 10.56
C TYR A 80 -1.97 -6.16 10.85
N ILE A 81 -0.74 -6.44 10.40
CA ILE A 81 -0.03 -7.68 10.73
C ILE A 81 0.33 -7.71 12.21
N GLU A 82 0.83 -6.59 12.76
CA GLU A 82 1.30 -6.48 14.14
C GLU A 82 0.14 -6.64 15.15
N THR A 83 -0.99 -5.97 14.88
CA THR A 83 -2.22 -6.08 15.70
C THR A 83 -2.82 -7.49 15.68
N LYS A 84 -2.51 -8.30 14.67
CA LYS A 84 -3.00 -9.67 14.58
C LYS A 84 -2.34 -10.67 15.53
N ARG A 85 -1.22 -10.32 16.20
CA ARG A 85 -0.56 -11.13 17.25
C ARG A 85 -0.66 -12.65 17.00
N ARG A 86 -0.36 -13.13 15.78
CA ARG A 86 -0.34 -14.59 15.56
C ARG A 86 0.94 -15.11 16.23
N PRO A 87 0.85 -15.91 17.31
CA PRO A 87 2.05 -16.48 17.90
C PRO A 87 2.79 -17.26 16.82
N ALA A 88 4.07 -16.95 16.62
CA ALA A 88 4.91 -17.53 15.57
C ALA A 88 5.13 -19.05 15.75
N TYR A 89 4.62 -19.62 16.84
CA TYR A 89 4.72 -21.03 17.13
C TYR A 89 3.51 -21.51 17.94
N ILE A 90 2.90 -22.61 17.50
CA ILE A 90 2.06 -23.45 18.36
C ILE A 90 3.01 -24.47 18.96
N ALA A 91 3.39 -24.30 20.23
CA ALA A 91 4.20 -25.29 20.93
C ALA A 91 3.43 -26.62 20.95
N LYS A 92 3.92 -27.59 20.17
CA LYS A 92 3.25 -28.88 19.96
C LYS A 92 3.30 -29.79 21.21
N SER A 93 4.23 -29.52 22.12
CA SER A 93 4.32 -30.17 23.44
C SER A 93 5.37 -29.45 24.29
N VAL A 94 5.00 -29.08 25.51
CA VAL A 94 5.94 -28.66 26.56
C VAL A 94 6.24 -29.89 27.40
N GLU A 95 7.42 -30.48 27.26
CA GLU A 95 7.88 -31.51 28.20
C GLU A 95 8.36 -30.80 29.47
N VAL A 96 7.50 -30.80 30.49
CA VAL A 96 7.84 -30.27 31.81
C VAL A 96 8.83 -31.25 32.45
N ARG A 97 10.12 -30.93 32.39
CA ARG A 97 11.12 -31.64 33.19
C ARG A 97 10.96 -31.19 34.63
N THR A 98 10.12 -31.90 35.38
CA THR A 98 10.09 -31.77 36.84
C THR A 98 11.45 -32.23 37.34
N SER A 99 12.28 -31.30 37.80
CA SER A 99 13.44 -31.62 38.61
C SER A 99 12.93 -32.33 39.85
N THR A 100 12.98 -33.66 39.84
CA THR A 100 12.83 -34.48 41.04
C THR A 100 13.85 -33.96 42.03
N ASN A 101 13.32 -33.24 43.01
CA ASN A 101 13.94 -32.95 44.29
C ASN A 101 14.59 -34.24 44.78
N GLN A 102 15.91 -34.32 44.61
CA GLN A 102 16.73 -35.37 45.23
C GLN A 102 16.56 -35.17 46.73
N ALA A 103 15.80 -36.10 47.28
CA ALA A 103 15.43 -36.19 48.67
C ALA A 103 16.66 -36.05 49.56
N GLY A 104 16.46 -35.39 50.70
CA GLY A 104 17.38 -35.48 51.81
C GLY A 104 17.74 -36.94 52.10
N LYS A 105 19.04 -37.20 52.05
CA LYS A 105 19.76 -38.04 52.99
C LYS A 105 21.12 -37.39 53.22
#